data_AF-A0A1I2UZS9-F1
#
_entry.id   AF-A0A1I2UZS9-F1
#
_cell.length_a   1.000
_cell.length_b   1.000
_cell.length_c   1.000
_cell.angle_alpha   90.00
_cell.angle_beta   90.00
_cell.angle_gamma   90.00
#
_symmetry.space_group_name_H-M   'P 1'
#
loop_
_entity.id
_entity.type
_entity.pdbx_description
1 polymer ?
#
loop_
_entity_poly.entity_id
_entity_poly.type
_entity_poly.pdbx_seq_one_letter_code
_entity_poly.pdbx_strand_id
1 'polypeptide(L)'
;MRQYIVDAFTKEIFHGNPAAVCVMDTWISDELMQKIAVENNLLETAFVVKENNYHIRWFTPGKEVDLCGHATLASAYVLSRFYDTEAGSFAFDSLSGELITT
;
A
#
# COMPACT_ATOMS: atom_id res chain seq x y z
N MET A 1 1.50 -12.62 5.54
CA MET A 1 1.22 -11.50 4.61
C MET A 1 -0.11 -11.74 3.91
N ARG A 2 -1.05 -10.78 3.96
CA ARG A 2 -2.27 -10.79 3.13
C ARG A 2 -2.12 -9.74 2.03
N GLN A 3 -2.57 -10.08 0.81
CA GLN A 3 -2.56 -9.17 -0.34
C GLN A 3 -3.98 -8.86 -0.79
N TYR A 4 -4.22 -7.61 -1.14
CA TYR A 4 -5.48 -7.08 -1.67
C TYR A 4 -5.20 -6.38 -3.00
N ILE A 5 -6.14 -6.44 -3.94
CA ILE A 5 -6.13 -5.59 -5.14
C ILE A 5 -7.24 -4.58 -4.98
N VAL A 6 -6.91 -3.29 -5.12
CA VAL A 6 -7.85 -2.19 -4.92
C VAL A 6 -7.76 -1.23 -6.09
N ASP A 7 -8.92 -0.92 -6.66
CA ASP A 7 -9.08 0.12 -7.66
C ASP A 7 -9.27 1.47 -6.95
N ALA A 8 -8.23 2.31 -6.92
CA ALA A 8 -8.30 3.63 -6.28
C ALA A 8 -9.05 4.65 -7.15
N PHE A 9 -9.63 5.67 -6.53
CA PHE A 9 -10.38 6.76 -7.18
C PHE A 9 -11.62 6.35 -7.97
N THR A 10 -12.22 5.20 -7.65
CA THR A 10 -13.44 4.72 -8.30
C THR A 10 -14.44 4.15 -7.28
N LYS A 11 -15.69 4.00 -7.70
CA LYS A 11 -16.74 3.23 -7.00
C LYS A 11 -17.13 1.95 -7.75
N GLU A 12 -16.60 1.75 -8.95
CA GLU A 12 -16.89 0.64 -9.83
C GLU A 12 -15.61 -0.17 -10.07
N ILE A 13 -15.74 -1.50 -10.14
CA ILE A 13 -14.62 -2.39 -10.48
C ILE A 13 -14.11 -2.09 -11.90
N PHE A 14 -12.82 -2.33 -12.13
CA PHE A 14 -12.15 -2.14 -13.41
C PHE A 14 -12.08 -0.68 -13.90
N HIS A 15 -12.20 0.28 -12.98
CA HIS A 15 -12.06 1.71 -13.22
C HIS A 15 -11.05 2.31 -12.25
N GLY A 16 -10.64 3.56 -12.46
CA GLY A 16 -9.68 4.20 -11.56
C GLY A 16 -8.26 3.66 -11.76
N ASN A 17 -7.48 3.62 -10.68
CA ASN A 17 -6.08 3.19 -10.72
C ASN A 17 -5.82 1.99 -9.79
N PRO A 18 -5.56 0.79 -10.33
CA PRO A 18 -5.36 -0.41 -9.53
C PRO A 18 -4.02 -0.42 -8.82
N ALA A 19 -4.03 -0.79 -7.53
CA ALA A 19 -2.84 -1.06 -6.74
C ALA A 19 -2.97 -2.39 -5.99
N ALA A 20 -1.87 -3.13 -5.92
CA ALA A 20 -1.75 -4.21 -4.95
C ALA A 20 -1.36 -3.64 -3.59
N VAL A 21 -1.95 -4.15 -2.51
CA VAL A 21 -1.64 -3.76 -1.13
C VAL A 21 -1.32 -5.01 -0.32
N CYS A 22 -0.09 -5.09 0.17
CA CYS A 22 0.40 -6.17 1.00
C CYS A 22 0.52 -5.69 2.45
N VAL A 23 -0.33 -6.19 3.34
CA VAL A 23 -0.26 -5.88 4.78
C VAL A 23 0.41 -7.04 5.51
N MET A 24 1.42 -6.73 6.32
CA MET A 24 2.26 -7.72 7.00
C MET A 24 2.70 -7.26 8.39
N ASP A 25 3.10 -8.22 9.24
CA ASP A 25 3.47 -7.95 10.64
C ASP A 25 4.93 -7.49 10.79
N THR A 26 5.80 -7.87 9.84
CA THR A 26 7.22 -7.52 9.82
C THR A 26 7.69 -7.35 8.39
N TRP A 27 8.73 -6.54 8.19
CA TRP A 27 9.34 -6.36 6.88
C TRP A 27 9.97 -7.63 6.34
N ILE A 28 9.70 -7.88 5.06
CA ILE A 28 10.44 -8.84 4.23
C ILE A 28 11.60 -8.13 3.52
N SER A 29 12.48 -8.88 2.87
CA SER A 29 13.61 -8.28 2.14
C SER A 29 13.15 -7.45 0.93
N ASP A 30 13.93 -6.42 0.59
CA ASP A 30 13.71 -5.58 -0.59
C ASP A 30 13.64 -6.41 -1.88
N GLU A 31 14.48 -7.44 -1.99
CA GLU A 31 14.46 -8.37 -3.12
C GLU A 31 13.13 -9.10 -3.22
N LEU A 32 12.53 -9.52 -2.09
CA LEU A 32 11.25 -10.20 -2.10
C LEU A 32 10.09 -9.23 -2.41
N MET A 33 10.11 -8.01 -1.86
CA MET A 33 9.13 -6.96 -2.23
C MET A 33 9.18 -6.66 -3.72
N GLN A 34 10.38 -6.52 -4.29
CA GLN A 34 10.55 -6.28 -5.72
C GLN A 34 10.04 -7.46 -6.56
N LYS A 35 10.33 -8.71 -6.15
CA LYS A 35 9.80 -9.91 -6.83
C LYS A 35 8.28 -9.98 -6.80
N ILE A 36 7.66 -9.64 -5.67
CA ILE A 36 6.19 -9.57 -5.55
C ILE A 36 5.62 -8.48 -6.46
N ALA A 37 6.25 -7.31 -6.52
CA ALA A 37 5.81 -6.22 -7.40
C ALA A 37 5.91 -6.60 -8.88
N VAL A 38 6.96 -7.32 -9.27
CA VAL A 38 7.12 -7.91 -10.62
C VAL A 38 6.00 -8.92 -10.90
N GLU A 39 5.74 -9.85 -9.97
CA GLU A 39 4.72 -10.88 -10.12
C GLU A 39 3.31 -10.29 -10.24
N ASN A 40 2.99 -9.25 -9.47
CA ASN A 40 1.70 -8.57 -9.53
C ASN A 40 1.49 -7.86 -10.87
N ASN A 41 2.58 -7.37 -11.49
CA ASN A 41 2.56 -6.68 -12.79
C ASN A 41 1.51 -5.54 -12.88
N LEU A 42 1.27 -4.86 -11.76
CA LEU A 42 0.50 -3.62 -11.68
C LEU A 42 1.45 -2.42 -11.72
N LEU A 43 0.91 -1.21 -11.86
CA LEU A 43 1.73 0.00 -11.80
C LEU A 43 2.47 0.07 -10.46
N GLU A 44 1.77 -0.18 -9.34
CA GLU A 44 2.37 -0.20 -8.01
C GLU A 44 1.82 -1.32 -7.11
N THR A 45 2.73 -1.84 -6.28
CA THR A 45 2.44 -2.65 -5.10
C THR A 45 2.88 -1.87 -3.86
N ALA A 46 1.95 -1.59 -2.95
CA ALA A 46 2.23 -1.02 -1.64
C ALA A 46 2.46 -2.12 -0.60
N PHE A 47 3.47 -1.94 0.25
CA PHE A 47 3.75 -2.80 1.38
C PHE A 47 3.60 -2.01 2.66
N VAL A 48 2.79 -2.54 3.59
CA VAL A 48 2.42 -1.87 4.84
C VAL A 48 2.78 -2.75 6.03
N VAL A 49 3.47 -2.17 7.01
CA VAL A 49 3.78 -2.78 8.32
C VAL A 49 3.25 -1.87 9.42
N LYS A 50 2.62 -2.46 10.44
CA LYS A 50 2.23 -1.75 11.66
C LYS A 50 3.29 -2.02 12.74
N GLU A 51 4.12 -1.02 13.02
CA GLU A 51 5.00 -1.02 14.18
C GLU A 51 4.36 -0.15 15.28
N ASN A 52 5.03 0.92 15.74
CA ASN A 52 4.38 1.95 16.56
C ASN A 52 3.43 2.82 15.71
N ASN A 53 3.83 3.09 14.47
CA ASN A 53 3.02 3.73 13.42
C ASN A 53 2.87 2.78 12.23
N TYR A 54 2.00 3.12 11.30
CA TYR A 54 2.01 2.46 10.00
C TYR A 54 3.18 2.99 9.18
N HIS A 55 3.95 2.06 8.63
CA HIS A 55 4.98 2.37 7.64
C HIS A 55 4.53 1.85 6.28
N ILE A 56 4.90 2.57 5.23
CA ILE A 56 4.53 2.21 3.86
C ILE A 56 5.71 2.36 2.91
N ARG A 57 5.81 1.41 1.98
CA ARG A 57 6.76 1.42 0.85
C ARG A 57 6.03 1.07 -0.43
N TRP A 58 6.48 1.59 -1.57
CA TRP A 58 5.85 1.33 -2.87
C TRP A 58 6.87 0.83 -3.87
N PHE A 59 6.49 -0.21 -4.60
CA PHE A 59 7.31 -0.79 -5.64
C PHE A 59 6.52 -0.84 -6.93
N THR A 60 7.13 -0.31 -7.98
CA THR A 60 6.79 -0.65 -9.35
C THR A 60 7.43 -2.00 -9.71
N PRO A 61 7.08 -2.64 -10.83
CA PRO A 61 7.80 -3.82 -11.31
C PRO A 61 9.30 -3.57 -11.55
N GLY A 62 9.74 -2.32 -11.71
CA GLY A 62 11.14 -1.99 -11.99
C GLY A 62 11.98 -1.59 -10.77
N LYS A 63 11.37 -0.92 -9.79
CA LYS A 63 12.06 -0.35 -8.61
C LYS A 63 11.11 0.10 -7.52
N GLU A 64 11.65 0.31 -6.33
CA GLU A 64 11.04 1.13 -5.29
C GLU A 64 10.89 2.60 -5.73
N VAL A 65 9.81 3.24 -5.27
CA VAL A 65 9.55 4.67 -5.47
C VAL A 65 9.25 5.36 -4.14
N ASP A 66 9.65 6.63 -4.03
CA ASP A 66 9.60 7.36 -2.76
C ASP A 66 8.18 7.78 -2.33
N LEU A 67 7.24 7.86 -3.27
CA LEU A 67 5.87 8.29 -3.03
C LEU A 67 4.92 7.79 -4.13
N CYS A 68 3.75 7.26 -3.75
CA CYS A 68 2.67 6.98 -4.69
C CYS A 68 1.27 7.21 -4.09
N GLY A 69 0.58 8.27 -4.53
CA GLY A 69 -0.67 8.72 -3.91
C GLY A 69 -1.84 7.72 -4.00
N HIS A 70 -2.08 7.10 -5.16
CA HIS A 70 -3.22 6.18 -5.33
C HIS A 70 -3.04 4.89 -4.53
N ALA A 71 -1.81 4.38 -4.45
CA ALA A 71 -1.47 3.20 -3.65
C ALA A 71 -1.50 3.50 -2.14
N THR A 72 -1.20 4.74 -1.71
CA THR A 72 -1.45 5.21 -0.34
C THR A 72 -2.94 5.20 -0.01
N LEU A 73 -3.78 5.74 -0.90
CA LEU A 73 -5.23 5.73 -0.72
C LEU A 73 -5.79 4.31 -0.66
N ALA A 74 -5.33 3.43 -1.57
CA ALA A 74 -5.68 2.01 -1.55
C ALA A 74 -5.30 1.33 -0.22
N SER A 75 -4.11 1.65 0.31
CA SER A 75 -3.64 1.13 1.59
C SER A 75 -4.55 1.56 2.76
N ALA A 76 -4.89 2.85 2.84
CA ALA A 76 -5.81 3.34 3.87
C ALA A 76 -7.21 2.72 3.76
N TYR A 77 -7.70 2.52 2.54
CA TYR A 77 -8.96 1.79 2.32
C TYR A 77 -8.89 0.36 2.88
N VAL A 78 -7.81 -0.38 2.62
CA VAL A 78 -7.62 -1.75 3.16
C VAL A 78 -7.56 -1.72 4.70
N LEU A 79 -6.79 -0.81 5.28
CA LEU A 79 -6.66 -0.71 6.73
C LEU A 79 -7.99 -0.38 7.42
N SER A 80 -8.73 0.60 6.91
CA SER A 80 -10.05 0.99 7.44
C SER A 80 -11.12 -0.10 7.28
N ARG A 81 -10.95 -1.05 6.36
CA ARG A 81 -11.90 -2.15 6.16
C ARG A 81 -11.58 -3.40 6.95
N PHE A 82 -10.31 -3.69 7.17
CA PHE A 82 -9.89 -5.02 7.64
C PHE A 82 -8.97 -5.02 8.87
N TYR A 83 -8.41 -3.88 9.28
CA TYR A 83 -7.39 -3.82 10.33
C TYR A 83 -7.76 -2.84 11.46
N ASP A 84 -8.00 -1.57 11.16
CA ASP A 84 -8.38 -0.54 12.14
C ASP A 84 -9.68 0.15 11.68
N THR A 85 -10.80 -0.53 11.88
CA THR A 85 -12.11 -0.14 11.31
C THR A 85 -12.75 1.08 11.95
N GLU A 86 -12.26 1.50 13.12
CA GLU A 86 -12.73 2.68 13.85
C GLU A 86 -11.86 3.91 13.60
N ALA A 87 -10.75 3.78 12.87
CA ALA A 87 -9.87 4.90 12.57
C ALA A 87 -10.51 5.85 11.54
N GLY A 88 -10.49 7.15 11.83
CA GLY A 88 -10.97 8.21 10.93
C GLY A 88 -9.87 8.81 10.04
N SER A 89 -8.61 8.45 10.29
CA SER A 89 -7.45 8.87 9.51
C SER A 89 -6.31 7.87 9.68
N PHE A 90 -5.39 7.85 8.72
CA PHE A 90 -4.18 7.04 8.73
C PHE A 90 -2.97 7.93 8.48
N ALA A 91 -1.98 7.84 9.36
CA ALA A 91 -0.66 8.40 9.17
C ALA A 91 0.30 7.28 8.75
N PHE A 92 1.07 7.51 7.69
CA PHE A 92 2.07 6.60 7.17
C PHE A 92 3.45 7.23 7.20
N ASP A 93 4.39 6.54 7.81
CA ASP A 93 5.81 6.85 7.74
C ASP A 93 6.41 6.25 6.46
N SER A 94 6.99 7.10 5.60
CA SER A 94 7.54 6.71 4.29
C SER A 94 8.91 7.35 4.02
N LEU A 95 9.55 6.97 2.91
CA LEU A 95 10.80 7.60 2.45
C LEU A 95 10.66 9.09 2.16
N SER A 96 9.45 9.55 1.83
CA SER A 96 9.14 10.98 1.61
C SER A 96 8.72 11.72 2.89
N GLY A 97 8.79 11.07 4.05
CA GLY A 97 8.28 11.58 5.32
C GLY A 97 6.87 11.09 5.64
N GLU A 98 6.22 11.78 6.60
CA GLU A 98 4.88 11.44 7.07
C GLU A 98 3.81 11.81 6.03
N LEU A 99 2.87 10.90 5.80
CA LEU A 99 1.72 11.08 4.93
C LEU A 99 0.44 10.83 5.69
N ILE A 100 -0.51 11.77 5.62
CA ILE A 100 -1.82 11.64 6.27
C ILE A 100 -2.90 11.50 5.21
N THR A 101 -3.79 10.53 5.39
CA THR A 101 -4.99 10.34 4.56
C THR A 101 -6.21 10.04 5.42
N THR A 102 -7.39 10.39 4.94
CA THR A 102 -8.69 10.23 5.60
C THR A 102 -9.66 9.47 4.72
#